data_AF-A0A9N9PUK9-F1
#
_entry.id   AF-A0A9N9PUK9-F1
#
_cell.length_a   1.000
_cell.length_b   1.000
_cell.length_c   1.000
_cell.angle_alpha   90.00
_cell.angle_beta   90.00
_cell.angle_gamma   90.00
#
_symmetry.space_group_name_H-M   'P 1'
#
loop_
_entity.id
_entity.type
_entity.pdbx_description
1 polymer ?
#
loop_
_entity_poly.entity_id
_entity_poly.type
_entity_poly.pdbx_seq_one_letter_code
_entity_poly.pdbx_strand_id
1 'polypeptide(L)' 'MYQRALQGYEKALGPDHTSTLGTVNNLGNLYSDQGKLVEAEQ' A
#
# COMPACT_ATOMS: atom_id res chain seq x y z
N MET A 1 9.10 -1.70 -1.23
CA MET A 1 9.31 -0.41 -0.53
C MET A 1 8.13 -0.03 0.36
N TYR A 2 6.90 -0.01 -0.14
CA TYR A 2 5.71 0.38 0.64
C TYR A 2 5.47 -0.46 1.92
N GLN A 3 5.69 -1.77 1.89
CA GLN A 3 5.55 -2.62 3.10
C GLN A 3 6.52 -2.24 4.22
N ARG A 4 7.76 -1.83 3.89
CA ARG A 4 8.73 -1.39 4.90
C ARG A 4 8.38 -0.01 5.47
N ALA A 5 7.81 0.87 4.63
CA ALA A 5 7.28 2.15 5.09
C ALA A 5 6.06 1.95 6.01
N LEU A 6 5.16 1.02 5.67
CA LEU A 6 4.00 0.70 6.48
C LEU A 6 4.40 0.24 7.89
N GLN A 7 5.31 -0.72 8.00
CA GLN A 7 5.82 -1.18 9.30
C GLN A 7 6.48 -0.06 10.13
N GLY A 8 7.18 0.87 9.46
CA GLY A 8 7.76 2.04 10.11
C GLY A 8 6.69 2.99 10.66
N TYR A 9 5.67 3.28 9.85
CA TYR A 9 4.57 4.17 10.23
C TYR A 9 3.65 3.55 11.29
N GLU A 10 3.33 2.27 11.20
CA GLU A 10 2.57 1.58 12.25
C GLU A 10 3.30 1.62 13.59
N LYS A 11 4.61 1.41 13.58
CA LYS A 11 5.42 1.46 14.80
C LYS A 11 5.56 2.86 15.38
N ALA A 12 5.64 3.89 14.54
CA ALA A 12 5.89 5.26 14.96
C ALA A 12 4.61 6.05 15.26
N LEU A 13 3.54 5.82 14.50
CA LEU A 13 2.32 6.63 14.46
C LEU A 13 1.07 5.84 14.80
N GLY A 14 1.14 4.51 14.76
CA GLY A 14 0.00 3.62 14.94
C GLY A 14 -0.73 3.28 13.64
N PRO A 15 -1.60 2.26 13.68
CA PRO A 15 -2.32 1.76 12.50
C PRO A 15 -3.32 2.77 11.92
N ASP A 16 -3.98 3.56 12.78
CA ASP A 16 -5.06 4.48 12.38
C ASP A 16 -4.56 5.86 11.93
N HIS A 17 -3.25 6.12 12.00
CA HIS A 17 -2.72 7.41 11.60
C HIS A 17 -2.85 7.61 10.09
N THR A 18 -3.19 8.84 9.67
CA THR A 18 -3.44 9.18 8.25
C THR A 18 -2.29 8.77 7.32
N SER A 19 -1.03 8.95 7.74
CA SER A 19 0.14 8.52 6.94
C SER A 19 0.25 7.00 6.79
N THR A 20 -0.15 6.25 7.82
CA THR A 20 -0.19 4.78 7.79
C THR A 20 -1.27 4.32 6.82
N LEU A 21 -2.48 4.88 6.94
CA LEU A 21 -3.61 4.62 6.03
C LEU A 21 -3.29 5.01 4.58
N GLY A 22 -2.60 6.12 4.35
CA GLY A 22 -2.15 6.53 3.02
C GLY A 22 -1.19 5.51 2.40
N THR A 23 -0.33 4.89 3.21
CA THR A 23 0.58 3.83 2.73
C THR A 23 -0.19 2.55 2.36
N VAL A 24 -1.22 2.20 3.12
CA VAL A 24 -2.13 1.07 2.80
C VAL A 24 -2.90 1.34 1.50
N ASN A 25 -3.41 2.54 1.30
CA ASN A 25 -4.11 2.92 0.08
C ASN A 25 -3.20 2.80 -1.17
N ASN A 26 -1.93 3.22 -1.06
CA ASN A 26 -0.96 3.08 -2.16
C ASN A 26 -0.65 1.61 -2.48
N LEU A 27 -0.61 0.75 -1.47
CA LEU A 27 -0.49 -0.70 -1.67
C LEU A 27 -1.72 -1.28 -2.38
N GLY A 28 -2.93 -0.84 -2.00
CA GLY A 28 -4.17 -1.24 -2.66
C GLY A 28 -4.18 -0.88 -4.15
N ASN A 29 -3.80 0.35 -4.48
CA ASN A 29 -3.68 0.81 -5.88
C ASN A 29 -2.66 -0.01 -6.66
N LEU A 30 -1.49 -0.27 -6.08
CA LEU A 30 -0.45 -1.07 -6.73
C LEU A 30 -0.94 -2.49 -7.06
N TYR A 31 -1.66 -3.14 -6.14
CA TYR A 31 -2.22 -4.46 -6.39
C TYR A 31 -3.37 -4.44 -7.40
N SER A 32 -4.20 -3.40 -7.38
CA SER A 32 -5.24 -3.22 -8.40
C SER A 32 -4.63 -3.05 -9.79
N ASP A 33 -3.58 -2.24 -9.91
CA ASP A 33 -2.87 -2.02 -11.16
C ASP A 33 -2.13 -3.29 -11.62
N GLN A 34 -1.56 -4.07 -10.70
CA GLN A 34 -0.97 -5.37 -11.04
C GLN A 34 -2.03 -6.37 -11.54
N GLY A 35 -3.23 -6.39 -10.95
CA GLY A 35 -4.35 -7.20 -11.45
C GLY A 35 -4.75 -6.78 -12.88
N LYS A 36 -4.85 -5.47 -13.13
CA LYS A 36 -5.14 -4.92 -14.45
C LYS A 36 -4.04 -5.17 -15.48
N LEU A 37 -2.78 -5.19 -15.07
CA LEU A 37 -1.67 -5.56 -15.95
C LEU A 37 -1.74 -7.04 -16.33
N VAL A 38 -2.06 -7.92 -15.38
CA VAL A 38 -2.28 -9.34 -15.66
C VAL A 38 -3.48 -9.55 -16.60
N GLU A 39 -4.54 -8.74 -16.46
CA GLU A 39 -5.71 -8.76 -17.36
C GLU A 39 -5.40 -8.17 -18.75
N ALA A 40 -4.45 -7.24 -18.86
CA ALA A 40 -4.08 -6.58 -20.12
C ALA A 40 -3.06 -7.37 -20.97
N GLU A 41 -2.41 -8.40 -20.44
CA GLU A 41 -1.46 -9.27 -21.16
C GLU A 41 -2.11 -10.49 -21.85
N GLN A 42 -3.44 -10.56 -21.95
CA GLN A 42 -4.20 -11.63 -22.62
C GLN A 42 -4.65 -11.28 -24.03
#